data_AF-A0A662T2S3-F1
#
_entry.id   AF-A0A662T2S3-F1
#
_cell.length_a   1.000
_cell.length_b   1.000
_cell.length_c   1.000
_cell.angle_alpha   90.00
_cell.angle_beta   90.00
_cell.angle_gamma   90.00
#
_symmetry.space_group_name_H-M   'P 1'
#
loop_
_entity.id
_entity.type
_entity.pdbx_description
1 polymer ?
#
loop_
_entity_poly.entity_id
_entity_poly.type
_entity_poly.pdbx_seq_one_letter_code
_entity_poly.pdbx_strand_id
1 'polypeptide(L)'
;MKKPNIVDIIILLFVLSLPIFILARKYSPREEAREFSGLDIIRVCEEYNRISAKGYVVVARVEGKWTFNSTPVTIEGVVVKADKARLYIAKNSLLLSIGGPMADVEHIAASKITLLPQSRSVIVLRTKPLKASSLEEFSSVVYSIAESAAGEYGVATIRVAGRLLLRCNMSRGSPVFQKIWLDTISRIKFGIVYLILEEGYLELSLYGAGWRPEDLSVFTSILSQNGVAVDAVITPSLTIMVGTERSLAEPGAEKSVKANLAKLVHLIETEKVTISPYP
;
A
#
# COMPACT_ATOMS: atom_id res chain seq x y z
N MET A 1 2.65 2.62 62.05
CA MET A 1 2.64 2.25 60.62
C MET A 1 3.15 0.82 60.50
N LYS A 2 2.37 -0.12 59.93
CA LYS A 2 2.80 -1.52 59.75
C LYS A 2 3.91 -1.58 58.70
N LYS A 3 4.99 -2.32 58.98
CA LYS A 3 6.03 -2.61 57.98
C LYS A 3 5.41 -3.47 56.88
N PRO A 4 5.57 -3.11 55.59
CA PRO A 4 5.04 -3.92 54.50
C PRO A 4 5.68 -5.31 54.55
N ASN A 5 4.84 -6.34 54.45
CA ASN A 5 5.29 -7.72 54.33
C ASN A 5 5.81 -7.95 52.90
N ILE A 6 6.62 -8.98 52.69
CA ILE A 6 7.17 -9.35 51.39
C ILE A 6 6.07 -9.56 50.34
N VAL A 7 4.89 -10.02 50.78
CA VAL A 7 3.69 -10.16 49.95
C VAL A 7 3.17 -8.80 49.47
N ASP A 8 3.15 -7.78 50.34
CA ASP A 8 2.70 -6.43 49.99
C ASP A 8 3.65 -5.78 48.97
N ILE A 9 4.96 -6.05 49.10
CA ILE A 9 5.98 -5.57 48.16
C ILE A 9 5.81 -6.23 46.79
N ILE A 10 5.53 -7.54 46.74
CA ILE A 10 5.29 -8.27 45.49
C ILE A 10 4.02 -7.76 44.78
N ILE A 11 2.94 -7.55 45.53
CA ILE A 11 1.69 -7.00 44.98
C ILE A 11 1.93 -5.61 44.42
N LEU A 12 2.66 -4.75 45.14
CA LEU A 12 3.00 -3.41 44.69
C LEU A 12 3.83 -3.45 43.39
N LEU A 13 4.82 -4.32 43.30
CA LEU A 13 5.61 -4.51 42.07
C LEU A 13 4.75 -5.02 40.91
N PHE A 14 3.79 -5.91 41.15
CA PHE A 14 2.88 -6.39 40.11
C PHE A 14 1.94 -5.28 39.62
N VAL A 15 1.38 -4.49 40.54
CA VAL A 15 0.50 -3.35 40.22
C VAL A 15 1.25 -2.23 39.51
N LEU A 16 2.53 -1.99 39.82
CA LEU A 16 3.36 -0.99 39.14
C LEU A 16 3.89 -1.49 37.80
N SER A 17 4.18 -2.79 37.67
CA SER A 17 4.69 -3.37 36.42
C SER A 17 3.60 -3.63 35.39
N LEU A 18 2.34 -3.87 35.78
CA LEU A 18 1.26 -4.12 34.82
C LEU A 18 0.98 -2.92 33.89
N PRO A 19 0.87 -1.66 34.36
CA PRO A 19 0.76 -0.49 33.51
C PRO A 19 2.00 -0.31 32.63
N ILE A 20 3.20 -0.50 33.19
CA ILE A 20 4.47 -0.42 32.44
C ILE A 20 4.50 -1.49 31.34
N PHE A 21 4.04 -2.71 31.62
CA PHE A 21 3.98 -3.81 30.65
C PHE A 21 2.92 -3.55 29.57
N ILE A 22 1.75 -3.05 29.93
CA ILE A 22 0.70 -2.66 28.99
C ILE A 22 1.18 -1.51 28.10
N LEU A 23 1.81 -0.48 28.68
CA LEU A 23 2.41 0.63 27.96
C LEU A 23 3.57 0.16 27.07
N ALA A 24 4.47 -0.66 27.60
CA ALA A 24 5.58 -1.24 26.85
C ALA A 24 5.11 -2.15 25.72
N ARG A 25 3.96 -2.81 25.83
CA ARG A 25 3.37 -3.62 24.74
C ARG A 25 2.58 -2.77 23.74
N LYS A 26 1.98 -1.67 24.19
CA LYS A 26 1.30 -0.67 23.36
C LYS A 26 2.28 0.18 22.56
N TYR A 27 3.47 0.45 23.11
CA TYR A 27 4.53 1.28 22.52
C TYR A 27 5.79 0.50 22.15
N SER A 28 5.83 -0.82 22.35
CA SER A 28 6.87 -1.65 21.75
C SER A 28 6.76 -1.50 20.25
N PRO A 29 7.82 -1.08 19.56
CA PRO A 29 7.88 -1.17 18.13
C PRO A 29 7.76 -2.66 17.80
N ARG A 30 6.56 -3.13 17.45
CA ARG A 30 6.42 -4.46 16.85
C ARG A 30 7.29 -4.43 15.61
N GLU A 31 8.30 -5.30 15.60
CA GLU A 31 9.27 -5.42 14.54
C GLU A 31 8.57 -5.40 13.17
N GLU A 32 9.10 -4.55 12.31
CA GLU A 32 8.55 -4.24 10.98
C GLU A 32 8.50 -5.49 10.10
N ALA A 33 9.42 -6.43 10.31
CA ALA A 33 9.51 -7.66 9.55
C ALA A 33 8.71 -8.78 10.23
N ARG A 34 7.86 -9.47 9.46
CA ARG A 34 7.23 -10.73 9.91
C ARG A 34 7.78 -11.89 9.09
N GLU A 35 8.45 -12.81 9.76
CA GLU A 35 9.02 -14.00 9.15
C GLU A 35 8.09 -15.20 9.24
N PHE A 36 8.05 -15.99 8.18
CA PHE A 36 7.23 -17.19 8.05
C PHE A 36 8.04 -18.31 7.42
N SER A 37 7.75 -19.53 7.86
CA SER A 37 8.13 -20.73 7.12
C SER A 37 7.36 -20.75 5.79
N GLY A 38 7.98 -21.24 4.72
CA GLY A 38 7.29 -21.48 3.45
C GLY A 38 6.09 -22.42 3.59
N LEU A 39 6.12 -23.34 4.57
CA LEU A 39 4.99 -24.24 4.87
C LEU A 39 3.72 -23.46 5.26
N ASP A 40 3.87 -22.23 5.76
CA ASP A 40 2.78 -21.37 6.21
C ASP A 40 2.32 -20.38 5.11
N ILE A 41 2.49 -20.71 3.82
CA ILE A 41 2.15 -19.80 2.70
C ILE A 41 0.72 -19.25 2.77
N ILE A 42 -0.26 -20.02 3.27
CA ILE A 42 -1.64 -19.54 3.46
C ILE A 42 -1.67 -18.40 4.47
N ARG A 43 -1.02 -18.58 5.63
CA ARG A 43 -0.93 -17.56 6.68
C ARG A 43 -0.16 -16.32 6.21
N VAL A 44 0.87 -16.50 5.38
CA VAL A 44 1.60 -15.39 4.72
C VAL A 44 0.64 -14.57 3.87
N CYS A 45 -0.18 -15.22 3.05
CA CYS A 45 -1.14 -14.55 2.17
C CYS A 45 -2.23 -13.80 2.96
N GLU A 46 -2.77 -14.43 4.01
CA GLU A 46 -3.72 -13.81 4.94
C GLU A 46 -3.12 -12.58 5.63
N GLU A 47 -1.89 -12.71 6.12
CA GLU A 47 -1.19 -11.64 6.81
C GLU A 47 -0.88 -10.47 5.87
N TYR A 48 -0.42 -10.75 4.64
CA TYR A 48 -0.25 -9.72 3.62
C TYR A 48 -1.58 -9.00 3.36
N ASN A 49 -2.67 -9.73 3.14
CA ASN A 49 -3.98 -9.14 2.87
C ASN A 49 -4.44 -8.26 4.04
N ARG A 50 -4.21 -8.70 5.28
CA ARG A 50 -4.50 -7.94 6.50
C ARG A 50 -3.71 -6.63 6.57
N ILE A 51 -2.41 -6.67 6.27
CA ILE A 51 -1.53 -5.49 6.30
C ILE A 51 -1.87 -4.53 5.13
N SER A 52 -2.02 -5.06 3.92
CA SER A 52 -2.30 -4.29 2.71
C SER A 52 -3.68 -3.63 2.75
N ALA A 53 -4.68 -4.25 3.38
CA ALA A 53 -6.01 -3.66 3.59
C ALA A 53 -5.98 -2.40 4.48
N LYS A 54 -4.98 -2.27 5.36
CA LYS A 54 -4.74 -1.03 6.13
C LYS A 54 -4.03 0.06 5.31
N GLY A 55 -3.56 -0.26 4.11
CA GLY A 55 -2.92 0.66 3.18
C GLY A 55 -1.38 0.62 3.15
N TYR A 56 -0.74 -0.33 3.82
CA TYR A 56 0.71 -0.49 3.77
C TYR A 56 1.14 -1.05 2.40
N VAL A 57 2.26 -0.54 1.87
CA VAL A 57 3.02 -1.24 0.83
C VAL A 57 3.89 -2.28 1.52
N VAL A 58 3.90 -3.52 1.03
CA VAL A 58 4.65 -4.62 1.63
C VAL A 58 5.63 -5.19 0.62
N VAL A 59 6.89 -5.25 0.99
CA VAL A 59 7.92 -6.00 0.27
C VAL A 59 8.00 -7.40 0.86
N ALA A 60 8.13 -8.42 0.02
CA ALA A 60 8.44 -9.76 0.47
C ALA A 60 9.87 -10.11 0.09
N ARG A 61 10.65 -10.55 1.08
CA ARG A 61 11.92 -11.25 0.88
C ARG A 61 11.65 -12.75 0.97
N VAL A 62 12.05 -13.48 -0.06
CA VAL A 62 11.73 -14.89 -0.26
C VAL A 62 13.02 -15.65 -0.48
N GLU A 63 13.24 -16.67 0.33
CA GLU A 63 14.29 -17.66 0.12
C GLU A 63 13.63 -18.96 -0.32
N GLY A 64 14.24 -19.66 -1.27
CA GLY A 64 13.70 -20.89 -1.82
C GLY A 64 14.46 -21.38 -3.03
N LYS A 65 13.73 -21.98 -3.97
CA LYS A 65 14.27 -22.45 -5.24
C LYS A 65 13.37 -22.06 -6.41
N TRP A 66 13.96 -21.81 -7.56
CA TRP A 66 13.23 -21.75 -8.82
C TRP A 66 12.60 -23.11 -9.12
N THR A 67 11.32 -23.13 -9.45
CA THR A 67 10.61 -24.40 -9.72
C THR A 67 11.07 -25.05 -11.02
N PHE A 68 11.42 -24.25 -12.03
CA PHE A 68 11.80 -24.74 -13.36
C PHE A 68 13.14 -25.51 -13.40
N ASN A 69 14.07 -25.23 -12.48
CA ASN A 69 15.39 -25.86 -12.48
C ASN A 69 15.93 -26.21 -11.07
N SER A 70 15.14 -26.01 -10.02
CA SER A 70 15.53 -26.24 -8.62
C SER A 70 16.75 -25.46 -8.12
N THR A 71 17.22 -24.44 -8.85
CA THR A 71 18.35 -23.62 -8.37
C THR A 71 17.93 -22.74 -7.18
N PRO A 72 18.76 -22.65 -6.11
CA PRO A 72 18.47 -21.78 -4.99
C PRO A 72 18.31 -20.31 -5.40
N VAL A 73 17.40 -19.61 -4.74
CA VAL A 73 17.14 -18.19 -4.99
C VAL A 73 16.80 -17.45 -3.70
N THR A 74 17.35 -16.24 -3.57
CA THR A 74 16.88 -15.22 -2.63
C THR A 74 16.42 -14.02 -3.44
N ILE A 75 15.15 -13.67 -3.30
CA ILE A 75 14.54 -12.58 -4.06
C ILE A 75 13.77 -11.65 -3.15
N GLU A 76 13.85 -10.37 -3.46
CA GLU A 76 13.06 -9.33 -2.82
C GLU A 76 12.25 -8.61 -3.89
N GLY A 77 10.96 -8.38 -3.62
CA GLY A 77 10.07 -7.69 -4.53
C GLY A 77 8.82 -7.19 -3.81
N VAL A 78 8.14 -6.23 -4.40
CA VAL A 78 6.95 -5.65 -3.78
C VAL A 78 5.76 -6.57 -4.00
N VAL A 79 5.05 -6.92 -2.93
CA VAL A 79 3.87 -7.78 -3.03
C VAL A 79 2.72 -6.99 -3.66
N VAL A 80 2.17 -7.52 -4.76
CA VAL A 80 1.10 -6.85 -5.52
C VAL A 80 -0.27 -7.50 -5.33
N LYS A 81 -0.30 -8.81 -5.05
CA LYS A 81 -1.52 -9.54 -4.67
C LYS A 81 -1.18 -10.85 -3.96
N ALA A 82 -2.16 -11.39 -3.25
CA ALA A 82 -2.11 -12.73 -2.69
C ALA A 82 -3.44 -13.45 -2.91
N ASP A 83 -3.37 -14.68 -3.39
CA ASP A 83 -4.49 -15.62 -3.43
C ASP A 83 -4.39 -16.55 -2.19
N LYS A 84 -5.27 -17.55 -2.05
CA LYS A 84 -5.36 -18.40 -0.83
C LYS A 84 -4.02 -19.01 -0.38
N ALA A 85 -3.16 -19.43 -1.31
CA ALA A 85 -1.89 -20.10 -1.02
C ALA A 85 -0.76 -19.65 -1.95
N ARG A 86 -0.87 -18.45 -2.54
CA ARG A 86 0.07 -17.95 -3.54
C ARG A 86 0.27 -16.46 -3.40
N LEU A 87 1.52 -16.06 -3.24
CA LEU A 87 1.94 -14.67 -3.17
C LEU A 87 2.47 -14.23 -4.54
N TYR A 88 2.22 -12.98 -4.93
CA TYR A 88 2.77 -12.44 -6.17
C TYR A 88 3.60 -11.20 -5.87
N ILE A 89 4.86 -11.22 -6.28
CA ILE A 89 5.76 -10.08 -6.16
C ILE A 89 6.07 -9.47 -7.52
N ALA A 90 6.10 -8.15 -7.58
CA ALA A 90 6.69 -7.40 -8.67
C ALA A 90 8.16 -7.11 -8.34
N LYS A 91 9.06 -7.57 -9.21
CA LYS A 91 10.48 -7.21 -9.18
C LYS A 91 10.88 -6.73 -10.56
N ASN A 92 11.29 -5.46 -10.65
CA ASN A 92 11.51 -4.79 -11.93
C ASN A 92 10.22 -4.89 -12.80
N SER A 93 10.33 -5.37 -14.03
CA SER A 93 9.20 -5.61 -14.95
C SER A 93 8.57 -7.01 -14.80
N LEU A 94 9.08 -7.86 -13.91
CA LEU A 94 8.63 -9.25 -13.76
C LEU A 94 7.61 -9.39 -12.63
N LEU A 95 6.54 -10.13 -12.92
CA LEU A 95 5.57 -10.60 -11.94
C LEU A 95 5.86 -12.06 -11.62
N LEU A 96 6.30 -12.33 -10.40
CA LEU A 96 6.67 -13.68 -9.95
C LEU A 96 5.64 -14.19 -8.96
N SER A 97 5.19 -15.43 -9.17
CA SER A 97 4.36 -16.16 -8.22
C SER A 97 5.22 -17.01 -7.30
N ILE A 98 4.83 -17.06 -6.02
CA ILE A 98 5.54 -17.75 -4.95
C ILE A 98 4.53 -18.67 -4.26
N GLY A 99 4.89 -19.95 -4.15
CA GLY A 99 4.14 -20.94 -3.39
C GLY A 99 4.95 -21.46 -2.20
N GLY A 100 4.40 -22.45 -1.51
CA GLY A 100 5.12 -23.16 -0.44
C GLY A 100 6.26 -24.03 -0.97
N PRO A 101 6.90 -24.85 -0.10
CA PRO A 101 8.08 -25.63 -0.46
C PRO A 101 7.84 -26.70 -1.53
N MET A 102 6.58 -27.13 -1.68
CA MET A 102 6.12 -28.14 -2.65
C MET A 102 5.47 -27.51 -3.89
N ALA A 103 5.74 -26.23 -4.16
CA ALA A 103 5.20 -25.55 -5.32
C ALA A 103 5.84 -26.06 -6.61
N ASP A 104 5.01 -26.48 -7.55
CA ASP A 104 5.45 -26.96 -8.88
C ASP A 104 4.94 -26.06 -10.02
N VAL A 105 3.92 -25.23 -9.76
CA VAL A 105 3.28 -24.35 -10.77
C VAL A 105 3.73 -22.91 -10.63
N GLU A 106 4.05 -22.47 -9.41
CA GLU A 106 4.59 -21.14 -9.14
C GLU A 106 6.00 -20.99 -9.69
N HIS A 107 6.50 -19.75 -9.81
CA HIS A 107 7.87 -19.53 -10.26
C HIS A 107 8.89 -19.93 -9.18
N ILE A 108 8.53 -19.75 -7.90
CA ILE A 108 9.41 -20.00 -6.75
C ILE A 108 8.70 -20.87 -5.72
N ALA A 109 9.36 -21.94 -5.31
CA ALA A 109 9.00 -22.74 -4.14
C ALA A 109 9.75 -22.19 -2.92
N ALA A 110 9.02 -21.50 -2.03
CA ALA A 110 9.62 -20.82 -0.90
C ALA A 110 9.91 -21.76 0.27
N SER A 111 11.09 -21.62 0.88
CA SER A 111 11.42 -22.20 2.18
C SER A 111 11.20 -21.20 3.33
N LYS A 112 11.39 -19.91 3.06
CA LYS A 112 11.19 -18.82 4.02
C LYS A 112 10.63 -17.58 3.31
N ILE A 113 9.70 -16.88 3.97
CA ILE A 113 9.13 -15.63 3.47
C ILE A 113 9.11 -14.61 4.61
N THR A 114 9.67 -13.43 4.35
CA THR A 114 9.64 -12.29 5.27
C THR A 114 8.85 -11.15 4.65
N LEU A 115 7.78 -10.72 5.30
CA LEU A 115 6.96 -9.57 4.90
C LEU A 115 7.47 -8.29 5.59
N LEU A 116 7.73 -7.26 4.81
CA LEU A 116 8.37 -6.00 5.19
C LEU A 116 7.49 -4.81 4.73
N PRO A 117 6.58 -4.31 5.58
CA PRO A 117 5.90 -3.04 5.37
C PRO A 117 6.93 -1.93 5.13
N GLN A 118 6.71 -1.09 4.13
CA GLN A 118 7.62 -0.02 3.72
C GLN A 118 7.37 1.30 4.46
N SER A 119 6.49 1.30 5.45
CA SER A 119 6.15 2.45 6.27
C SER A 119 5.87 2.03 7.71
N ARG A 120 6.13 2.93 8.66
CA ARG A 120 5.93 2.69 10.09
C ARG A 120 4.46 2.77 10.49
N SER A 121 3.73 3.66 9.84
CA SER A 121 2.30 3.90 10.07
C SER A 121 1.63 4.30 8.76
N VAL A 122 0.30 4.25 8.72
CA VAL A 122 -0.49 4.65 7.54
C VAL A 122 -1.63 5.58 7.94
N ILE A 123 -1.81 6.65 7.17
CA ILE A 123 -2.97 7.54 7.18
C ILE A 123 -3.78 7.23 5.93
N VAL A 124 -5.02 6.77 6.09
CA VAL A 124 -5.97 6.58 5.00
C VAL A 124 -6.94 7.75 5.01
N LEU A 125 -7.05 8.44 3.88
CA LEU A 125 -7.94 9.57 3.70
C LEU A 125 -8.74 9.44 2.40
N ARG A 126 -9.93 10.02 2.38
CA ARG A 126 -10.77 10.09 1.18
C ARG A 126 -10.87 11.53 0.71
N THR A 127 -10.66 11.76 -0.57
CA THR A 127 -10.78 13.09 -1.17
C THR A 127 -12.26 13.38 -1.47
N LYS A 128 -12.60 14.66 -1.44
CA LYS A 128 -13.76 15.20 -2.17
C LYS A 128 -13.51 15.07 -3.68
N PRO A 129 -14.50 15.38 -4.54
CA PRO A 129 -14.27 15.40 -5.97
C PRO A 129 -13.08 16.30 -6.34
N LEU A 130 -12.15 15.77 -7.14
CA LEU A 130 -10.98 16.50 -7.63
C LEU A 130 -11.05 16.59 -9.16
N LYS A 131 -10.51 17.69 -9.68
CA LYS A 131 -10.31 17.90 -11.10
C LYS A 131 -8.90 18.44 -11.32
N ALA A 132 -8.23 17.94 -12.34
CA ALA A 132 -6.94 18.43 -12.82
C ALA A 132 -6.97 18.51 -14.36
N SER A 133 -6.07 19.28 -14.96
CA SER A 133 -5.93 19.40 -16.41
C SER A 133 -5.07 18.30 -17.03
N SER A 134 -4.25 17.62 -16.24
CA SER A 134 -3.44 16.47 -16.68
C SER A 134 -3.21 15.43 -15.57
N LEU A 135 -2.67 14.27 -15.94
CA LEU A 135 -2.26 13.24 -14.97
C LEU A 135 -1.07 13.70 -14.11
N GLU A 136 -0.19 14.53 -14.65
CA GLU A 136 0.94 15.12 -13.90
C GLU A 136 0.46 16.11 -12.84
N GLU A 137 -0.47 17.00 -13.19
CA GLU A 137 -1.08 17.90 -12.22
C GLU A 137 -1.84 17.10 -11.16
N PHE A 138 -2.60 16.08 -11.58
CA PHE A 138 -3.29 15.18 -10.65
C PHE A 138 -2.33 14.49 -9.68
N SER A 139 -1.22 13.95 -10.19
CA SER A 139 -0.16 13.34 -9.37
C SER A 139 0.42 14.34 -8.37
N SER A 140 0.65 15.58 -8.80
CA SER A 140 1.15 16.66 -7.94
C SER A 140 0.17 17.00 -6.82
N VAL A 141 -1.13 17.03 -7.10
CA VAL A 141 -2.19 17.22 -6.09
C VAL A 141 -2.17 16.07 -5.07
N VAL A 142 -2.05 14.81 -5.53
CA VAL A 142 -1.95 13.64 -4.66
C VAL A 142 -0.73 13.74 -3.74
N TYR A 143 0.44 14.09 -4.27
CA TYR A 143 1.66 14.30 -3.48
C TYR A 143 1.46 15.42 -2.44
N SER A 144 0.91 16.57 -2.85
CA SER A 144 0.68 17.70 -1.94
C SER A 144 -0.25 17.35 -0.78
N ILE A 145 -1.33 16.60 -1.05
CA ILE A 145 -2.23 16.09 -0.02
C ILE A 145 -1.48 15.12 0.92
N ALA A 146 -0.68 14.21 0.37
CA ALA A 146 0.07 13.24 1.17
C ALA A 146 1.12 13.90 2.08
N GLU A 147 1.92 14.81 1.53
CA GLU A 147 2.90 15.60 2.29
C GLU A 147 2.24 16.43 3.38
N SER A 148 1.13 17.10 3.04
CA SER A 148 0.39 17.90 4.01
C SER A 148 -0.20 17.04 5.12
N ALA A 149 -0.73 15.85 4.79
CA ALA A 149 -1.31 14.93 5.76
C ALA A 149 -0.26 14.34 6.71
N ALA A 150 0.87 13.89 6.16
CA ALA A 150 1.98 13.36 6.94
C ALA A 150 2.69 14.45 7.76
N GLY A 151 2.81 15.66 7.20
CA GLY A 151 3.50 16.78 7.82
C GLY A 151 4.90 16.40 8.27
N GLU A 152 5.19 16.63 9.55
CA GLU A 152 6.49 16.31 10.13
C GLU A 152 6.84 14.80 10.04
N TYR A 153 5.88 13.89 9.98
CA TYR A 153 6.14 12.45 10.03
C TYR A 153 6.74 11.88 8.73
N GLY A 154 6.82 12.70 7.67
CA GLY A 154 7.40 12.33 6.38
C GLY A 154 6.54 11.34 5.60
N VAL A 155 6.72 11.30 4.28
CA VAL A 155 6.00 10.38 3.39
C VAL A 155 6.94 9.29 2.92
N ALA A 156 6.73 8.06 3.38
CA ALA A 156 7.49 6.90 2.94
C ALA A 156 6.87 6.25 1.69
N THR A 157 5.54 6.16 1.65
CA THR A 157 4.80 5.51 0.55
C THR A 157 3.48 6.18 0.28
N ILE A 158 3.05 6.22 -0.97
CA ILE A 158 1.71 6.68 -1.37
C ILE A 158 1.04 5.59 -2.19
N ARG A 159 -0.22 5.27 -1.86
CA ARG A 159 -1.11 4.48 -2.71
C ARG A 159 -2.40 5.24 -2.95
N VAL A 160 -2.94 5.11 -4.16
CA VAL A 160 -4.21 5.68 -4.59
C VAL A 160 -5.15 4.58 -5.06
N ALA A 161 -6.39 4.65 -4.63
CA ALA A 161 -7.46 3.74 -5.03
C ALA A 161 -8.75 4.53 -5.28
N GLY A 162 -9.53 4.11 -6.27
CA GLY A 162 -10.72 4.84 -6.69
C GLY A 162 -10.90 4.81 -8.21
N ARG A 163 -11.66 5.78 -8.73
CA ARG A 163 -11.93 5.90 -10.16
C ARG A 163 -11.42 7.23 -10.68
N LEU A 164 -10.75 7.19 -11.82
CA LEU A 164 -10.33 8.36 -12.58
C LEU A 164 -11.05 8.33 -13.93
N LEU A 165 -11.62 9.46 -14.31
CA LEU A 165 -12.16 9.70 -15.64
C LEU A 165 -11.20 10.65 -16.36
N LEU A 166 -10.59 10.16 -17.44
CA LEU A 166 -9.63 10.91 -18.22
C LEU A 166 -10.33 11.36 -19.50
N ARG A 167 -10.56 12.66 -19.66
CA ARG A 167 -11.01 13.20 -20.94
C ARG A 167 -9.84 13.12 -21.91
N CYS A 168 -10.06 12.48 -23.05
CA CYS A 168 -9.01 12.22 -24.01
C CYS A 168 -9.51 12.27 -25.45
N ASN A 169 -8.57 12.36 -26.39
CA ASN A 169 -8.83 12.37 -27.84
C ASN A 169 -9.09 10.98 -28.44
N MET A 170 -9.67 10.05 -27.68
CA MET A 170 -10.01 8.71 -28.15
C MET A 170 -11.52 8.54 -28.30
N SER A 171 -11.93 7.88 -29.38
CA SER A 171 -13.32 7.47 -29.61
C SER A 171 -13.53 6.00 -29.25
N ARG A 172 -14.79 5.63 -28.97
CA ARG A 172 -15.15 4.25 -28.69
C ARG A 172 -14.77 3.36 -29.88
N GLY A 173 -14.13 2.22 -29.60
CA GLY A 173 -13.64 1.30 -30.64
C GLY A 173 -12.27 1.66 -31.23
N SER A 174 -11.57 2.66 -30.69
CA SER A 174 -10.19 2.98 -31.10
C SER A 174 -9.29 1.73 -31.02
N PRO A 175 -8.61 1.33 -32.12
CA PRO A 175 -7.75 0.15 -32.12
C PRO A 175 -6.53 0.30 -31.19
N VAL A 176 -6.15 1.54 -30.88
CA VAL A 176 -5.05 1.86 -29.96
C VAL A 176 -5.37 1.47 -28.52
N PHE A 177 -6.66 1.37 -28.16
CA PHE A 177 -7.10 1.02 -26.81
C PHE A 177 -6.56 -0.33 -26.34
N GLN A 178 -6.60 -1.36 -27.21
CA GLN A 178 -6.12 -2.68 -26.85
C GLN A 178 -4.62 -2.66 -26.52
N LYS A 179 -3.84 -1.87 -27.26
CA LYS A 179 -2.41 -1.69 -27.00
C LYS A 179 -2.17 -0.97 -25.67
N ILE A 180 -2.91 0.10 -25.39
CA ILE A 180 -2.84 0.80 -24.09
C ILE A 180 -3.15 -0.16 -22.95
N TRP A 181 -4.19 -0.98 -23.09
CA TRP A 181 -4.56 -1.96 -22.07
C TRP A 181 -3.43 -2.99 -21.85
N LEU A 182 -2.87 -3.57 -22.92
CA LEU A 182 -1.77 -4.53 -22.86
C LEU A 182 -0.49 -3.91 -22.26
N ASP A 183 -0.13 -2.69 -22.68
CA ASP A 183 1.02 -1.96 -22.15
C ASP A 183 0.82 -1.64 -20.66
N THR A 184 -0.41 -1.34 -20.25
CA THR A 184 -0.74 -1.05 -18.86
C THR A 184 -0.58 -2.29 -17.98
N ILE A 185 -1.20 -3.42 -18.33
CA ILE A 185 -1.07 -4.65 -17.54
C ILE A 185 0.37 -5.23 -17.57
N SER A 186 1.14 -4.93 -18.62
CA SER A 186 2.53 -5.39 -18.74
C SER A 186 3.52 -4.52 -17.98
N ARG A 187 3.26 -3.22 -17.80
CA ARG A 187 4.21 -2.28 -17.17
C ARG A 187 3.80 -1.86 -15.75
N ILE A 188 2.51 -1.89 -15.43
CA ILE A 188 1.99 -1.52 -14.11
C ILE A 188 1.49 -2.78 -13.41
N LYS A 189 2.21 -3.20 -12.38
CA LYS A 189 1.95 -4.46 -11.66
C LYS A 189 1.14 -4.28 -10.38
N PHE A 190 0.96 -3.04 -9.96
CA PHE A 190 0.24 -2.68 -8.74
C PHE A 190 -1.26 -2.55 -9.01
N GLY A 191 -2.06 -3.26 -8.21
CA GLY A 191 -3.52 -3.20 -8.28
C GLY A 191 -4.11 -3.95 -9.48
N ILE A 192 -5.44 -4.04 -9.49
CA ILE A 192 -6.19 -4.52 -10.64
C ILE A 192 -6.59 -3.30 -11.46
N VAL A 193 -6.24 -3.32 -12.74
CA VAL A 193 -6.54 -2.24 -13.67
C VAL A 193 -7.74 -2.64 -14.52
N TYR A 194 -8.84 -1.93 -14.34
CA TYR A 194 -9.94 -1.93 -15.30
C TYR A 194 -9.91 -0.62 -16.07
N LEU A 195 -9.73 -0.73 -17.38
CA LEU A 195 -9.84 0.38 -18.31
C LEU A 195 -11.15 0.22 -19.09
N ILE A 196 -11.94 1.28 -19.16
CA ILE A 196 -13.13 1.33 -20.00
C ILE A 196 -13.00 2.56 -20.90
N LEU A 197 -13.06 2.34 -22.20
CA LEU A 197 -13.06 3.43 -23.17
C LEU A 197 -14.50 3.74 -23.59
N GLU A 198 -14.89 4.97 -23.33
CA GLU A 198 -16.11 5.59 -23.83
C GLU A 198 -15.76 6.73 -24.79
N GLU A 199 -16.77 7.30 -25.43
CA GLU A 199 -16.56 8.39 -26.39
C GLU A 199 -15.92 9.61 -25.70
N GLY A 200 -14.66 9.90 -26.02
CA GLY A 200 -13.91 11.02 -25.45
C GLY A 200 -13.42 10.81 -24.02
N TYR A 201 -13.61 9.63 -23.43
CA TYR A 201 -13.25 9.37 -22.03
C TYR A 201 -12.65 7.98 -21.82
N LEU A 202 -11.57 7.94 -21.05
CA LEU A 202 -10.98 6.70 -20.54
C LEU A 202 -11.22 6.63 -19.03
N GLU A 203 -12.05 5.70 -18.60
CA GLU A 203 -12.21 5.38 -17.18
C GLU A 203 -11.10 4.43 -16.74
N LEU A 204 -10.43 4.80 -15.65
CA LEU A 204 -9.42 4.01 -14.97
C LEU A 204 -9.89 3.70 -13.56
N SER A 205 -10.15 2.43 -13.31
CA SER A 205 -10.57 1.90 -12.03
C SER A 205 -9.37 1.29 -11.30
N LEU A 206 -8.98 1.91 -10.18
CA LEU A 206 -7.82 1.58 -9.34
C LEU A 206 -8.27 0.78 -8.12
N TYR A 207 -8.19 -0.56 -8.20
CA TYR A 207 -8.64 -1.46 -7.13
C TYR A 207 -7.49 -2.28 -6.51
N GLY A 208 -7.79 -2.91 -5.36
CA GLY A 208 -6.89 -3.83 -4.68
C GLY A 208 -5.71 -3.11 -4.02
N ALA A 209 -4.49 -3.46 -4.42
CA ALA A 209 -3.28 -2.81 -3.93
C ALA A 209 -3.19 -1.31 -4.31
N GLY A 210 -4.08 -0.79 -5.16
CA GLY A 210 -4.03 0.60 -5.62
C GLY A 210 -2.77 0.89 -6.45
N TRP A 211 -2.71 2.09 -7.03
CA TRP A 211 -1.53 2.55 -7.78
C TRP A 211 -0.67 3.45 -6.90
N ARG A 212 0.61 3.54 -7.23
CA ARG A 212 1.49 4.57 -6.69
C ARG A 212 1.59 5.73 -7.70
N PRO A 213 2.04 6.92 -7.29
CA PRO A 213 2.18 8.03 -8.23
C PRO A 213 3.15 7.73 -9.40
N GLU A 214 4.16 6.87 -9.17
CA GLU A 214 5.06 6.41 -10.24
C GLU A 214 4.30 5.59 -11.30
N ASP A 215 3.29 4.83 -10.89
CA ASP A 215 2.45 4.06 -11.80
C ASP A 215 1.58 4.99 -12.67
N LEU A 216 1.10 6.13 -12.13
CA LEU A 216 0.44 7.18 -12.93
C LEU A 216 1.38 7.76 -13.99
N SER A 217 2.65 7.99 -13.65
CA SER A 217 3.66 8.51 -14.60
C SER A 217 3.97 7.51 -15.72
N VAL A 218 4.04 6.21 -15.39
CA VAL A 218 4.15 5.14 -16.39
C VAL A 218 2.92 5.13 -17.30
N PHE A 219 1.73 5.29 -16.74
CA PHE A 219 0.49 5.31 -17.52
C PHE A 219 0.42 6.53 -18.46
N THR A 220 0.80 7.72 -18.00
CA THR A 220 0.90 8.88 -18.89
C THR A 220 1.88 8.61 -20.04
N SER A 221 3.02 7.98 -19.75
CA SER A 221 3.99 7.62 -20.79
C SER A 221 3.39 6.65 -21.83
N ILE A 222 2.57 5.69 -21.39
CA ILE A 222 1.84 4.77 -22.29
C ILE A 222 0.86 5.55 -23.18
N LEU A 223 0.09 6.48 -22.62
CA LEU A 223 -0.87 7.29 -23.39
C LEU A 223 -0.15 8.14 -24.44
N SER A 224 0.89 8.87 -24.02
CA SER A 224 1.68 9.75 -24.91
C SER A 224 2.39 8.98 -26.04
N GLN A 225 2.97 7.81 -25.74
CA GLN A 225 3.59 6.93 -26.76
C GLN A 225 2.61 6.43 -27.81
N ASN A 226 1.32 6.45 -27.49
CA ASN A 226 0.24 6.03 -28.36
C ASN A 226 -0.57 7.21 -28.94
N GLY A 227 -0.07 8.45 -28.81
CA GLY A 227 -0.70 9.64 -29.39
C GLY A 227 -1.99 10.07 -28.68
N VAL A 228 -2.20 9.61 -27.45
CA VAL A 228 -3.40 9.94 -26.66
C VAL A 228 -3.11 11.15 -25.78
N ALA A 229 -3.81 12.23 -26.05
CA ALA A 229 -3.79 13.44 -25.24
C ALA A 229 -4.88 13.37 -24.16
N VAL A 230 -4.51 13.69 -22.92
CA VAL A 230 -5.44 13.86 -21.80
C VAL A 230 -5.50 15.35 -21.45
N ASP A 231 -6.69 15.91 -21.41
CA ASP A 231 -6.91 17.35 -21.18
C ASP A 231 -7.79 17.63 -19.94
N ALA A 232 -8.29 16.58 -19.29
CA ALA A 232 -8.84 16.66 -17.95
C ALA A 232 -8.77 15.30 -17.24
N VAL A 233 -8.52 15.34 -15.93
CA VAL A 233 -8.65 14.22 -15.00
C VAL A 233 -9.73 14.57 -13.99
N ILE A 234 -10.76 13.74 -13.89
CA ILE A 234 -11.89 13.93 -12.98
C ILE A 234 -11.97 12.70 -12.07
N THR A 235 -12.10 12.91 -10.76
CA THR A 235 -12.40 11.84 -9.81
C THR A 235 -13.53 12.24 -8.87
N PRO A 236 -14.57 11.41 -8.71
CA PRO A 236 -15.64 11.70 -7.76
C PRO A 236 -15.15 11.60 -6.32
N SER A 237 -14.20 10.71 -6.07
CA SER A 237 -13.51 10.57 -4.78
C SER A 237 -12.35 9.60 -4.95
N LEU A 238 -11.23 9.89 -4.30
CA LEU A 238 -10.06 9.04 -4.27
C LEU A 238 -9.77 8.64 -2.82
N THR A 239 -9.39 7.39 -2.59
CA THR A 239 -8.75 6.97 -1.34
C THR A 239 -7.25 7.10 -1.51
N ILE A 240 -6.61 7.93 -0.69
CA ILE A 240 -5.17 8.07 -0.61
C ILE A 240 -4.70 7.39 0.68
N MET A 241 -3.74 6.50 0.57
CA MET A 241 -3.11 5.81 1.69
C MET A 241 -1.67 6.31 1.77
N VAL A 242 -1.37 7.04 2.83
CA VAL A 242 -0.08 7.69 3.06
C VAL A 242 0.65 6.91 4.14
N GLY A 243 1.67 6.17 3.74
CA GLY A 243 2.60 5.54 4.67
C GLY A 243 3.63 6.56 5.15
N THR A 244 3.84 6.64 6.46
CA THR A 244 4.78 7.61 7.06
C THR A 244 6.16 7.00 7.30
N GLU A 245 7.19 7.85 7.21
CA GLU A 245 8.58 7.47 7.54
C GLU A 245 8.74 7.27 9.05
N ARG A 246 8.09 8.13 9.83
CA ARG A 246 8.09 8.09 11.30
C ARG A 246 6.81 7.47 11.83
N SER A 247 6.91 6.83 13.00
CA SER A 247 5.77 6.17 13.64
C SER A 247 4.75 7.17 14.19
N LEU A 248 3.47 6.86 14.01
CA LEU A 248 2.33 7.57 14.62
C LEU A 248 1.89 6.95 15.95
N ALA A 249 2.72 6.09 16.52
CA ALA A 249 2.53 5.46 17.83
C ALA A 249 2.64 6.44 19.00
N GLU A 250 3.39 7.53 18.82
CA GLU A 250 3.79 8.41 19.92
C GLU A 250 2.60 9.23 20.46
N PRO A 251 2.57 9.52 21.77
CA PRO A 251 1.56 10.40 22.35
C PRO A 251 1.50 11.75 21.62
N GLY A 252 0.31 12.13 21.17
CA GLY A 252 0.10 13.39 20.45
C GLY A 252 0.21 13.30 18.93
N ALA A 253 0.72 12.21 18.36
CA ALA A 253 0.83 12.04 16.91
C ALA A 253 -0.53 12.13 16.20
N GLU A 254 -1.57 11.47 16.75
CA GLU A 254 -2.92 11.57 16.23
C GLU A 254 -3.46 13.02 16.23
N LYS A 255 -3.15 13.80 17.26
CA LYS A 255 -3.56 15.22 17.34
C LYS A 255 -2.82 16.06 16.30
N SER A 256 -1.52 15.83 16.12
CA SER A 256 -0.68 16.49 15.10
C SER A 256 -1.22 16.20 13.69
N VAL A 257 -1.46 14.93 13.37
CA VAL A 257 -2.05 14.52 12.08
C VAL A 257 -3.43 15.13 11.87
N LYS A 258 -4.32 15.13 12.88
CA LYS A 258 -5.63 15.79 12.75
C LYS A 258 -5.52 17.29 12.49
N ALA A 259 -4.56 17.99 13.12
CA ALA A 259 -4.31 19.41 12.86
C ALA A 259 -3.81 19.66 11.44
N ASN A 260 -3.00 18.76 10.89
CA ASN A 260 -2.57 18.80 9.50
C ASN A 260 -3.76 18.59 8.54
N LEU A 261 -4.58 17.58 8.80
CA LEU A 261 -5.76 17.26 7.99
C LEU A 261 -6.83 18.35 8.02
N ALA A 262 -6.94 19.10 9.12
CA ALA A 262 -7.85 20.25 9.22
C ALA A 262 -7.54 21.34 8.17
N LYS A 263 -6.27 21.50 7.79
CA LYS A 263 -5.85 22.43 6.71
C LYS A 263 -6.34 21.97 5.34
N LEU A 264 -6.59 20.67 5.18
CA LEU A 264 -7.02 20.01 3.94
C LEU A 264 -8.54 19.82 3.86
N VAL A 265 -9.33 20.38 4.79
CA VAL A 265 -10.80 20.15 4.86
C VAL A 265 -11.56 20.50 3.56
N HIS A 266 -10.99 21.34 2.71
CA HIS A 266 -11.56 21.67 1.41
C HIS A 266 -11.30 20.60 0.33
N LEU A 267 -10.31 19.72 0.53
CA LEU A 267 -9.92 18.65 -0.39
C LEU A 267 -10.32 17.25 0.08
N ILE A 268 -10.52 17.05 1.38
CA ILE A 268 -10.75 15.72 1.98
C ILE A 268 -12.06 15.63 2.77
N GLU A 269 -12.57 14.40 2.87
CA GLU A 269 -13.67 13.98 3.74
C GLU A 269 -13.10 13.63 5.12
N THR A 270 -13.02 14.62 6.01
CA THR A 270 -12.35 14.50 7.33
C THR A 270 -12.95 13.41 8.22
N GLU A 271 -14.22 13.09 8.05
CA GLU A 271 -14.95 12.04 8.78
C GLU A 271 -14.58 10.62 8.33
N LYS A 272 -13.88 10.47 7.20
CA LYS A 272 -13.45 9.17 6.65
C LYS A 272 -11.94 8.95 6.73
N VAL A 273 -11.30 9.61 7.68
CA VAL A 273 -9.87 9.42 7.96
C VAL A 273 -9.68 8.24 8.92
N THR A 274 -8.75 7.35 8.59
CA THR A 274 -8.29 6.28 9.48
C THR A 274 -6.79 6.37 9.67
N ILE A 275 -6.31 6.24 10.91
CA ILE A 275 -4.89 6.21 11.24
C ILE A 275 -4.55 4.82 11.78
N SER A 276 -3.62 4.14 11.12
CA SER A 276 -3.05 2.87 11.54
C SER A 276 -1.64 3.10 12.06
N PRO A 277 -1.40 3.16 13.38
CA PRO A 277 -0.07 3.43 13.93
C PRO A 277 0.90 2.26 13.76
N TYR A 278 0.41 1.05 13.43
CA TYR A 278 1.22 -0.15 13.26
C TYR A 278 0.69 -1.08 12.15
N PRO A 279 1.59 -1.84 11.47
CA PRO A 279 1.24 -2.91 10.52
C PRO A 279 0.42 -4.08 11.11
#